data_AF-A0A8J7RPP7-F1
#
_entry.id   AF-A0A8J7RPP7-F1
#
_cell.length_a   1.000
_cell.length_b   1.000
_cell.length_c   1.000
_cell.angle_alpha   90.00
_cell.angle_beta   90.00
_cell.angle_gamma   90.00
#
_symmetry.space_group_name_H-M   'P 1'
#
loop_
_entity.id
_entity.type
_entity.pdbx_description
1 polymer ?
#
loop_
_entity_poly.entity_id
_entity_poly.type
_entity_poly.pdbx_seq_one_letter_code
_entity_poly.pdbx_strand_id
1 'polypeptide(L)' 'MSVLRRYTLAFLLMALSLPLISYGASAGTVVAWAAGLAMLFGGGLVPPAVRFAAEDPDAI' A
#
# COMPACT_ATOMS: atom_id res chain seq x y z
N MET A 1 -0.60 -16.01 3.57
CA MET A 1 -1.73 -15.38 2.84
C MET A 1 -1.62 -15.73 1.37
N SER A 2 -2.71 -16.00 0.65
CA SER A 2 -2.64 -16.27 -0.80
C SER A 2 -2.16 -15.02 -1.58
N VAL A 3 -1.53 -15.23 -2.74
CA VAL A 3 -1.07 -14.13 -3.65
C VAL A 3 -2.21 -13.16 -3.95
N LEU A 4 -3.39 -13.70 -4.27
CA LEU A 4 -4.59 -12.91 -4.51
C LEU A 4 -4.93 -11.99 -3.34
N ARG A 5 -4.89 -12.49 -2.08
CA ARG A 5 -5.15 -11.64 -0.90
C ARG A 5 -4.12 -10.52 -0.74
N ARG A 6 -2.85 -10.77 -1.09
CA ARG A 6 -1.80 -9.73 -1.05
C ARG A 6 -2.10 -8.61 -2.05
N TYR A 7 -2.51 -8.95 -3.27
CA TYR A 7 -2.91 -7.95 -4.26
C TYR A 7 -4.22 -7.22 -3.89
N THR A 8 -5.20 -7.93 -3.34
CA THR A 8 -6.43 -7.28 -2.85
C THR A 8 -6.12 -6.26 -1.75
N LEU A 9 -5.24 -6.60 -0.80
CA LEU A 9 -4.80 -5.66 0.24
C LEU A 9 -4.07 -4.46 -0.37
N ALA A 10 -3.13 -4.70 -1.28
CA ALA A 10 -2.40 -3.64 -1.98
C ALA A 10 -3.35 -2.65 -2.68
N PHE A 11 -4.33 -3.19 -3.40
CA PHE A 11 -5.34 -2.40 -4.09
C PHE A 11 -6.18 -1.57 -3.11
N LEU A 12 -6.64 -2.17 -1.99
CA LEU A 12 -7.40 -1.44 -0.98
C LEU A 12 -6.59 -0.31 -0.34
N LEU A 13 -5.32 -0.56 0.00
CA LEU A 13 -4.42 0.46 0.55
C LEU A 13 -4.23 1.62 -0.43
N MET A 14 -3.96 1.32 -1.69
CA MET A 14 -3.84 2.34 -2.74
C MET A 14 -5.15 3.09 -2.98
N ALA A 15 -6.29 2.39 -3.04
CA ALA A 15 -7.59 3.01 -3.27
C ALA A 15 -7.99 3.96 -2.13
N LEU A 16 -7.70 3.59 -0.88
CA LEU A 16 -7.95 4.43 0.30
C LEU A 16 -6.93 5.55 0.48
N SER A 17 -5.72 5.40 -0.06
CA SER A 17 -4.67 6.41 0.09
C SER A 17 -5.06 7.78 -0.48
N LEU A 18 -5.65 7.82 -1.69
CA LEU A 18 -6.01 9.05 -2.38
C LEU A 18 -7.07 9.89 -1.63
N PRO A 19 -8.23 9.32 -1.22
CA PRO A 19 -9.20 10.09 -0.44
C PRO A 19 -8.63 10.52 0.91
N LEU A 20 -7.78 9.72 1.54
CA LEU A 20 -7.19 10.05 2.84
C LEU A 20 -6.13 11.17 2.74
N ILE A 21 -5.29 11.17 1.71
CA ILE A 21 -4.36 12.25 1.39
C ILE A 21 -5.14 13.54 1.10
N SER A 22 -6.18 13.46 0.27
CA SER A 22 -7.02 14.60 -0.07
C SER A 22 -7.69 15.19 1.16
N TYR A 23 -8.33 14.36 1.99
CA TYR A 23 -8.96 14.80 3.24
C TYR A 23 -7.94 15.42 4.20
N GLY A 24 -6.79 14.76 4.42
CA GLY A 24 -5.75 15.26 5.31
C GLY A 24 -5.19 16.62 4.87
N ALA A 25 -5.03 16.82 3.57
CA ALA A 25 -4.60 18.10 3.00
C ALA A 25 -5.68 19.20 3.17
N SER A 26 -6.94 18.89 2.90
CA SER A 26 -8.05 19.87 3.01
C SER A 26 -8.41 20.23 4.45
N ALA A 27 -8.34 19.26 5.37
CA ALA A 27 -8.68 19.45 6.79
C ALA A 27 -7.50 19.92 7.65
N GLY A 28 -6.31 20.15 7.06
CA GLY A 28 -5.09 20.50 7.79
C GLY A 28 -4.63 19.42 8.78
N THR A 29 -5.10 18.18 8.62
CA THR A 29 -4.82 17.08 9.54
C THR A 29 -3.60 16.30 9.04
N VAL A 30 -2.41 16.72 9.51
CA VAL A 30 -1.12 16.15 9.08
C VAL A 30 -1.07 14.63 9.26
N VAL A 31 -1.66 14.10 10.34
CA VAL A 31 -1.70 12.65 10.62
C VAL A 31 -2.48 11.89 9.53
N ALA A 32 -3.64 12.39 9.11
CA ALA A 32 -4.43 11.75 8.06
C ALA A 32 -3.70 11.80 6.72
N TRP A 33 -3.09 12.94 6.40
CA TRP A 33 -2.28 13.09 5.18
C TRP A 33 -1.10 12.10 5.15
N ALA A 34 -0.35 12.01 6.25
CA ALA A 34 0.78 11.10 6.38
C ALA A 34 0.35 9.63 6.33
N ALA A 35 -0.77 9.28 6.96
CA ALA A 35 -1.33 7.93 6.91
C ALA A 35 -1.71 7.55 5.47
N GLY A 36 -2.33 8.46 4.71
CA GLY A 36 -2.64 8.24 3.30
C GLY A 36 -1.38 8.01 2.45
N LEU A 37 -0.32 8.79 2.67
CA LEU A 37 0.97 8.54 2.02
C LEU A 37 1.57 7.18 2.41
N ALA A 38 1.53 6.81 3.68
CA ALA A 38 2.02 5.51 4.14
C ALA A 38 1.24 4.36 3.48
N MET A 39 -0.08 4.50 3.31
CA MET A 39 -0.91 3.53 2.58
C MET A 39 -0.55 3.45 1.10
N LEU A 40 -0.27 4.60 0.45
CA LEU A 40 0.15 4.64 -0.95
C LEU A 40 1.48 3.91 -1.16
N PHE A 41 2.48 4.25 -0.35
CA PHE A 41 3.80 3.60 -0.40
C PHE A 41 3.69 2.12 -0.06
N GLY A 42 3.01 1.78 1.03
CA GLY A 42 2.81 0.40 1.46
C GLY A 42 2.12 -0.44 0.39
N GLY A 43 0.99 0.03 -0.13
CA GLY A 43 0.25 -0.66 -1.19
C GLY A 43 1.02 -0.74 -2.51
N GLY A 44 1.73 0.32 -2.90
CA GLY A 44 2.55 0.34 -4.11
C GLY A 44 3.77 -0.58 -4.07
N LEU A 45 4.30 -0.88 -2.88
CA LEU A 45 5.42 -1.80 -2.69
C LEU A 45 5.02 -3.28 -2.68
N VAL A 46 3.74 -3.61 -2.46
CA VAL A 46 3.30 -5.02 -2.41
C VAL A 46 3.50 -5.73 -3.75
N PRO A 47 3.12 -5.20 -4.94
CA PRO A 47 3.31 -5.91 -6.19
C PRO A 47 4.77 -6.21 -6.54
N PRO A 48 5.71 -5.24 -6.42
CA PRO A 48 7.13 -5.52 -6.55
C PRO A 48 7.62 -6.58 -5.55
N ALA A 49 7.24 -6.45 -4.27
CA ALA A 49 7.65 -7.40 -3.24
C ALA A 49 7.16 -8.82 -3.52
N VAL A 50 5.92 -8.99 -3.99
CA VAL A 50 5.38 -10.30 -4.38
C VAL A 50 6.11 -10.87 -5.59
N ARG A 51 6.47 -10.02 -6.56
CA ARG A 51 7.21 -10.45 -7.76
C ARG A 51 8.60 -10.95 -7.40
N PHE A 52 9.36 -10.16 -6.66
CA PHE A 52 10.75 -10.51 -6.33
C PHE A 52 10.88 -11.57 -5.24
N ALA A 53 9.96 -11.64 -4.27
CA ALA A 53 9.96 -12.71 -3.28
C ALA A 53 9.42 -14.05 -3.79
N ALA A 54 8.79 -14.08 -4.97
CA ALA A 54 8.35 -15.32 -5.62
C ALA A 54 9.40 -15.89 -6.61
N GLU A 55 10.41 -15.10 -6.98
CA GLU A 55 11.47 -15.50 -7.92
C GLU A 55 12.64 -16.24 -7.25
N ASP A 56 12.68 -16.35 -5.91
CA ASP A 56 13.79 -17.00 -5.21
C ASP A 56 13.36 -18.34 -4.59
N PRO A 57 13.53 -19.47 -5.29
CA PRO A 57 13.28 -20.81 -4.73
C PRO A 57 14.24 -21.19 -3.61
N ASP A 58 15.33 -20.44 -3.38
CA ASP A 58 16.39 -20.73 -2.39
C ASP A 58 16.65 -19.56 -1.40
N ALA A 59 15.73 -18.59 -1.27
CA ALA A 59 15.83 -17.54 -0.24
C ALA A 59 15.49 -18.02 1.19
N ILE A 60 15.96 -19.21 1.59
CA ILE A 60 16.35 -19.62 2.96
C ILE A 60 17.39 -20.73 2.84
#